data_AF-A0A9E8SH96-F1
#
_entry.id   AF-A0A9E8SH96-F1
#
_cell.length_a   1.000
_cell.length_b   1.000
_cell.length_c   1.000
_cell.angle_alpha   90.00
_cell.angle_beta   90.00
_cell.angle_gamma   90.00
#
_symmetry.space_group_name_H-M   'P 1'
#
loop_
_entity.id
_entity.type
_entity.pdbx_description
1 polymer ?
#
loop_
_entity_poly.entity_id
_entity_poly.type
_entity_poly.pdbx_seq_one_letter_code
_entity_poly.pdbx_strand_id
1 'polypeptide(L)'
;MQELKTLYDLYKNNPLSPFVFHREGNQIKDFREAWDSAFIRAGLFEVVRKEEEEGDPFINFPTKIFHDFRRTAIRNMIRSGIPERVAMQISWHKTRSVFDRYNIVSDQDLREAASKRQDYYKRQEGIRAKVIAFKKTKGE
;
A
#
# COMPACT_ATOMS: atom_id res chain seq x y z
N MET A 1 26.22 9.73 1.60
CA MET A 1 25.17 8.93 0.94
C MET A 1 25.55 7.47 1.11
N GLN A 2 24.74 6.68 1.82
CA GLN A 2 24.96 5.23 1.94
C GLN A 2 24.57 4.58 0.62
N GLU A 3 25.48 3.84 -0.01
CA GLU A 3 25.17 3.05 -1.21
C GLU A 3 24.09 2.01 -0.88
N LEU A 4 23.00 2.04 -1.65
CA LEU A 4 21.94 1.05 -1.54
C LEU A 4 22.45 -0.28 -2.08
N LYS A 5 22.83 -1.20 -1.20
CA LYS A 5 23.11 -2.59 -1.56
C LYS A 5 21.83 -3.24 -2.08
N THR A 6 21.91 -3.81 -3.27
CA THR A 6 20.80 -4.61 -3.81
C THR A 6 20.70 -5.95 -3.09
N LEU A 7 19.56 -6.63 -3.21
CA LEU A 7 19.37 -8.00 -2.73
C LEU A 7 20.43 -8.96 -3.31
N TYR A 8 20.83 -8.72 -4.56
CA TYR A 8 21.90 -9.47 -5.21
C TYR A 8 23.26 -9.26 -4.54
N ASP A 9 23.58 -8.03 -4.14
CA ASP A 9 24.84 -7.71 -3.45
C ASP A 9 24.90 -8.33 -2.05
N LEU A 10 23.78 -8.41 -1.35
CA LEU A 10 23.70 -9.09 -0.05
C LEU A 10 24.00 -10.59 -0.18
N TYR A 11 23.37 -11.24 -1.16
CA TYR A 11 23.59 -12.66 -1.46
C TYR A 11 25.04 -12.94 -1.87
N LYS A 12 25.60 -12.13 -2.79
CA LYS A 12 26.99 -12.28 -3.25
C LYS A 12 28.02 -12.20 -2.12
N ASN A 13 27.77 -11.34 -1.13
CA ASN A 13 28.68 -11.16 0.00
C ASN A 13 28.52 -12.24 1.08
N ASN A 14 27.40 -12.96 1.11
CA ASN A 14 27.13 -14.02 2.09
C ASN A 14 26.43 -15.22 1.42
N PRO A 15 27.10 -15.91 0.47
CA PRO A 15 26.45 -16.92 -0.37
C PRO A 15 26.01 -18.18 0.38
N LEU A 16 26.55 -18.41 1.59
CA LEU A 16 26.21 -19.53 2.46
C LEU A 16 25.14 -19.19 3.51
N SER A 17 24.69 -17.93 3.57
CA SER A 17 23.64 -17.53 4.51
C SER A 17 22.32 -18.22 4.14
N PRO A 18 21.65 -18.91 5.09
CA PRO A 18 20.33 -19.47 4.84
C PRO A 18 19.22 -18.41 4.85
N PHE A 19 19.54 -17.17 5.24
CA PHE A 19 18.56 -16.08 5.41
C PHE A 19 18.65 -15.08 4.27
N VAL A 20 17.48 -14.63 3.79
CA VAL A 20 17.34 -13.57 2.77
C VAL A 20 17.71 -12.20 3.36
N PHE A 21 17.26 -11.93 4.58
CA PHE A 21 17.64 -10.73 5.34
C PHE A 21 18.50 -11.14 6.52
N HIS A 22 19.72 -10.64 6.58
CA HIS A 22 20.69 -10.96 7.61
C HIS A 22 21.59 -9.77 7.90
N ARG A 23 22.26 -9.79 9.05
CA ARG A 23 23.39 -8.91 9.35
C ARG A 23 24.64 -9.77 9.38
N GLU A 24 25.46 -9.66 8.34
CA GLU A 24 26.74 -10.41 8.23
C GLU A 24 26.55 -11.93 8.41
N GLY A 25 25.63 -12.53 7.65
CA GLY A 25 25.26 -13.95 7.74
C GLY A 25 24.34 -14.33 8.91
N ASN A 26 24.17 -13.45 9.90
CA ASN A 26 23.34 -13.74 11.07
C ASN A 26 21.87 -13.32 10.89
N GLN A 27 20.95 -14.14 11.40
CA GLN A 27 19.52 -13.85 11.38
C GLN A 27 19.20 -12.53 12.10
N ILE A 28 18.35 -11.70 11.48
CA ILE A 28 17.72 -10.58 12.17
C ILE A 28 16.66 -11.14 13.13
N LYS A 29 16.83 -10.91 14.44
CA LYS A 29 15.92 -11.42 15.47
C LYS A 29 14.66 -10.56 15.63
N ASP A 30 14.85 -9.25 15.78
CA ASP A 30 13.77 -8.26 15.81
C ASP A 30 14.21 -7.02 15.03
N PHE A 31 13.25 -6.36 14.39
CA PHE A 31 13.41 -5.13 13.62
C PHE A 31 12.71 -3.93 14.26
N ARG A 32 11.88 -4.15 15.30
CA ARG A 32 11.07 -3.09 15.93
C ARG A 32 11.92 -1.98 16.53
N GLU A 33 13.02 -2.31 17.22
CA GLU A 33 13.91 -1.28 17.75
C GLU A 33 14.49 -0.39 16.66
N ALA A 34 14.91 -0.98 15.54
CA ALA A 34 15.43 -0.24 14.39
C ALA A 34 14.33 0.62 13.73
N TRP A 35 13.10 0.12 13.68
CA TRP A 35 11.92 0.84 13.22
C TRP A 35 11.63 2.06 14.10
N ASP A 36 11.45 1.85 15.40
CA ASP A 36 11.13 2.88 16.37
C ASP A 36 12.20 3.97 16.37
N SER A 37 13.47 3.55 16.40
CA SER A 37 14.62 4.46 16.30
C SER A 37 14.61 5.30 15.01
N ALA A 38 14.21 4.72 13.87
CA ALA A 38 14.14 5.45 12.61
C ALA A 38 13.04 6.53 12.64
N PHE A 39 11.86 6.20 13.18
CA PHE A 39 10.76 7.15 13.30
C PHE A 39 11.06 8.27 14.31
N ILE A 40 11.67 7.92 15.44
CA ILE A 40 12.09 8.91 16.45
C ILE A 40 13.11 9.88 15.86
N ARG A 41 14.14 9.36 15.17
CA ARG A 41 15.15 10.20 14.48
C ARG A 41 14.56 11.06 13.36
N ALA A 42 13.49 10.60 12.71
CA ALA A 42 12.77 11.36 11.70
C ALA A 42 11.80 12.41 12.28
N GLY A 43 11.68 12.52 13.61
CA GLY A 43 10.74 13.42 14.27
C GLY A 43 9.28 12.97 14.19
N LEU A 44 9.03 11.69 13.92
CA LEU A 44 7.69 11.10 13.76
C LEU A 44 7.29 10.29 15.00
N PHE A 45 7.33 10.91 16.18
CA PHE A 45 7.01 10.29 17.46
C PHE A 45 6.11 11.18 18.31
N GLU A 46 5.42 10.56 19.27
CA GLU A 46 4.66 11.22 20.33
C GLU A 46 5.31 10.94 21.68
N VAL A 47 5.26 11.91 22.59
CA VAL A 47 5.76 11.73 23.96
C VAL A 47 4.62 11.19 24.80
N VAL A 48 4.77 9.96 25.28
CA VAL A 48 3.77 9.27 26.08
C VAL A 48 4.28 9.13 27.51
N ARG A 49 3.40 9.35 28.49
CA ARG A 49 3.70 9.11 29.89
C ARG A 49 3.50 7.63 30.22
N LYS A 50 4.52 6.99 30.80
CA LYS A 50 4.44 5.64 31.36
C LYS A 50 4.15 5.77 32.86
N GLU A 51 3.06 5.14 33.32
CA GLU A 51 2.57 5.32 34.69
C GLU A 51 3.36 4.52 35.74
N GLU A 52 4.15 3.52 35.33
CA GLU A 52 4.69 2.49 36.23
C GLU A 52 6.18 2.17 35.93
N GLU A 53 7.10 3.12 36.06
CA GLU A 53 8.54 2.80 36.01
C GLU A 53 9.42 3.80 36.78
N GLU A 54 10.46 3.28 37.45
CA GLU A 54 11.48 4.07 38.17
C GLU A 54 12.42 4.73 37.14
N GLY A 55 12.20 6.01 36.82
CA GLY A 55 12.95 6.72 35.78
C GLY A 55 12.23 7.98 35.25
N ASP A 56 12.67 8.49 34.09
CA ASP A 56 11.93 9.51 33.35
C ASP A 56 10.59 8.91 32.87
N PRO A 57 9.43 9.42 33.31
CA PRO A 57 8.15 8.85 32.96
C PRO A 57 7.77 9.11 31.49
N PHE A 58 8.56 9.86 30.74
CA PHE A 58 8.26 10.21 29.35
C PHE A 58 9.06 9.36 28.36
N ILE A 59 8.34 8.68 27.46
CA ILE A 59 8.94 7.89 26.38
C ILE A 59 8.53 8.41 25.01
N ASN A 60 9.46 8.37 24.06
CA ASN A 60 9.18 8.67 22.66
C ASN A 60 8.59 7.42 21.99
N PHE A 61 7.33 7.50 21.59
CA PHE A 61 6.62 6.42 20.92
C PHE A 61 6.40 6.72 19.43
N PRO A 62 6.75 5.83 18.50
CA PRO A 62 6.61 6.09 17.08
C PRO A 62 5.13 6.25 16.68
N THR A 63 4.83 7.28 15.88
CA THR A 63 3.47 7.57 15.40
C THR A 63 2.94 6.57 14.38
N LYS A 64 3.80 5.67 13.88
CA LYS A 64 3.47 4.68 12.84
C LYS A 64 4.03 3.33 13.23
N ILE A 65 3.22 2.32 12.99
CA ILE A 65 3.60 0.93 13.23
C ILE A 65 4.04 0.30 11.92
N PHE A 66 4.90 -0.71 12.01
CA PHE A 66 5.38 -1.44 10.84
C PHE A 66 4.26 -1.95 9.92
N HIS A 67 3.11 -2.32 10.51
CA HIS A 67 1.94 -2.80 9.77
C HIS A 67 1.35 -1.77 8.81
N ASP A 68 1.64 -0.48 8.99
CA ASP A 68 1.18 0.58 8.09
C ASP A 68 1.75 0.42 6.67
N PHE A 69 2.91 -0.23 6.49
CA PHE A 69 3.38 -0.57 5.15
C PHE A 69 2.42 -1.47 4.40
N ARG A 70 1.89 -2.50 5.06
CA ARG A 70 0.93 -3.42 4.46
C ARG A 70 -0.36 -2.67 4.11
N ARG A 71 -0.81 -1.74 4.96
CA ARG A 71 -1.98 -0.89 4.68
C ARG A 71 -1.77 0.00 3.46
N THR A 72 -0.61 0.66 3.39
CA THR A 72 -0.25 1.52 2.27
C THR A 72 -0.10 0.74 0.97
N ALA A 73 0.52 -0.44 1.00
CA ALA A 73 0.65 -1.30 -0.18
C ALA A 73 -0.72 -1.68 -0.76
N ILE A 74 -1.67 -2.07 0.09
CA ILE A 74 -3.04 -2.39 -0.34
C ILE A 74 -3.72 -1.18 -0.96
N ARG A 75 -3.67 -0.02 -0.30
CA ARG A 75 -4.26 1.22 -0.82
C ARG A 75 -3.68 1.60 -2.18
N ASN A 76 -2.36 1.48 -2.34
CA ASN A 76 -1.69 1.78 -3.59
C ASN A 76 -2.11 0.84 -4.72
N MET A 77 -2.27 -0.46 -4.45
CA MET A 77 -2.79 -1.42 -5.44
C MET A 77 -4.19 -1.04 -5.93
N ILE A 78 -5.08 -0.66 -5.02
CA ILE A 78 -6.44 -0.27 -5.39
C ILE A 78 -6.46 1.03 -6.20
N ARG A 79 -5.67 2.02 -5.80
CA ARG A 79 -5.55 3.29 -6.52
C ARG A 79 -4.93 3.12 -7.91
N SER A 80 -4.01 2.16 -8.09
CA SER A 80 -3.48 1.80 -9.40
C SER A 80 -4.46 0.99 -10.25
N GLY A 81 -5.68 0.73 -9.78
CA GLY A 81 -6.73 0.04 -10.52
C GLY A 81 -6.64 -1.49 -10.46
N ILE A 82 -5.82 -2.06 -9.56
CA ILE A 82 -5.78 -3.51 -9.38
C ILE A 82 -7.10 -3.95 -8.71
N PRO A 83 -7.81 -4.95 -9.25
CA PRO A 83 -9.03 -5.45 -8.63
C PRO A 83 -8.77 -5.98 -7.22
N GLU A 84 -9.71 -5.74 -6.30
CA GLU A 84 -9.56 -6.09 -4.88
C GLU A 84 -9.26 -7.57 -4.65
N ARG A 85 -9.86 -8.47 -5.43
CA ARG A 85 -9.58 -9.91 -5.35
C ARG A 85 -8.13 -10.25 -5.67
N VAL A 86 -7.55 -9.58 -6.67
CA VAL A 86 -6.14 -9.77 -7.06
C VAL A 86 -5.23 -9.16 -5.99
N ALA A 87 -5.55 -7.96 -5.51
CA ALA A 87 -4.82 -7.31 -4.42
C ALA A 87 -4.80 -8.18 -3.15
N MET A 88 -5.92 -8.81 -2.80
CA MET A 88 -6.03 -9.77 -1.69
C MET A 88 -5.16 -11.00 -1.90
N GLN A 89 -5.08 -11.54 -3.11
CA GLN A 89 -4.22 -12.68 -3.43
C GLN A 89 -2.72 -12.31 -3.31
N ILE A 90 -2.32 -11.18 -3.91
CA ILE A 90 -0.95 -10.66 -3.83
C ILE A 90 -0.52 -10.47 -2.38
N SER A 91 -1.40 -9.85 -1.58
CA SER A 91 -1.10 -9.58 -0.18
C SER A 91 -1.40 -10.76 0.74
N TRP A 92 -1.91 -11.89 0.25
CA TRP A 92 -2.27 -13.05 1.07
C TRP A 92 -3.30 -12.76 2.18
N HIS A 93 -4.42 -12.12 1.84
CA HIS A 93 -5.55 -11.97 2.76
C HIS A 93 -6.48 -13.18 2.70
N LYS A 94 -6.66 -13.85 3.84
CA LYS A 94 -7.61 -14.96 3.96
C LYS A 94 -9.07 -14.50 3.97
N THR A 95 -9.36 -13.35 4.58
CA THR A 95 -10.72 -12.81 4.70
C THR A 95 -10.82 -11.37 4.20
N ARG A 96 -12.01 -11.01 3.71
CA ARG A 96 -12.30 -9.65 3.21
C ARG A 96 -12.35 -8.60 4.33
N SER A 97 -12.80 -8.97 5.52
CA SER A 97 -12.91 -8.04 6.66
C SER A 97 -11.59 -7.36 7.03
N VAL A 98 -10.46 -8.06 6.93
CA VAL A 98 -9.13 -7.49 7.17
C VAL A 98 -8.73 -6.53 6.04
N PHE A 99 -9.07 -6.89 4.81
CA PHE A 99 -8.81 -6.08 3.63
C PHE A 99 -9.57 -4.74 3.69
N ASP A 100 -10.87 -4.79 4.00
CA ASP A 100 -11.73 -3.61 4.09
C ASP A 100 -11.25 -2.65 5.20
N ARG A 101 -10.73 -3.18 6.33
CA ARG A 101 -10.13 -2.35 7.39
C ARG A 101 -8.92 -1.54 6.91
N TYR A 102 -8.18 -2.04 5.92
CA TYR A 102 -6.99 -1.37 5.39
C TYR A 102 -7.31 -0.44 4.22
N ASN A 103 -8.34 -0.77 3.43
CA ASN A 103 -8.83 0.06 2.33
C ASN A 103 -9.82 1.13 2.81
N ILE A 104 -9.40 1.97 3.74
CA ILE A 104 -10.22 3.12 4.19
C ILE A 104 -10.35 4.10 3.02
N VAL A 105 -11.59 4.26 2.56
CA VAL A 105 -11.98 5.19 1.48
C VAL A 105 -11.86 6.63 1.99
N SER A 106 -11.15 7.47 1.25
CA SER A 106 -11.05 8.90 1.51
C SER A 106 -11.95 9.71 0.57
N ASP A 107 -12.27 10.96 0.95
CA ASP A 107 -13.04 11.88 0.09
C ASP A 107 -12.40 12.07 -1.29
N GLN A 108 -11.07 12.00 -1.36
CA GLN A 108 -10.34 12.08 -2.61
C GLN A 108 -10.65 10.88 -3.52
N ASP A 109 -10.76 9.69 -2.97
CA ASP A 109 -11.08 8.47 -3.73
C ASP A 109 -12.50 8.58 -4.34
N LEU A 110 -13.45 9.20 -3.62
CA LEU A 110 -14.81 9.45 -4.11
C LEU A 110 -14.82 10.45 -5.28
N ARG A 111 -14.03 11.53 -5.19
CA ARG A 111 -13.89 12.51 -6.30
C ARG A 111 -13.29 11.86 -7.54
N GLU A 112 -12.25 11.05 -7.37
CA GLU A 112 -11.62 10.32 -8.47
C GLU A 112 -12.58 9.31 -9.11
N ALA A 113 -13.35 8.58 -8.32
CA ALA A 113 -14.37 7.67 -8.82
C ALA A 113 -15.44 8.40 -9.65
N ALA A 114 -15.90 9.57 -9.17
CA ALA A 114 -16.86 10.39 -9.89
C ALA A 114 -16.29 10.88 -11.24
N SER A 115 -15.04 11.35 -11.26
CA SER A 115 -14.36 11.79 -12.47
C SER A 115 -14.15 10.65 -13.48
N LYS A 116 -13.63 9.50 -13.04
CA LYS A 116 -13.45 8.31 -13.91
C LYS A 116 -14.77 7.85 -14.54
N ARG A 117 -15.87 7.90 -13.78
CA ARG A 117 -17.21 7.58 -14.29
C ARG A 117 -17.66 8.57 -15.36
N GLN A 118 -17.45 9.87 -15.14
CA GLN A 118 -17.81 10.90 -16.14
C GLN A 118 -17.02 10.71 -17.43
N ASP A 119 -15.73 10.44 -17.35
CA ASP A 119 -14.87 10.20 -18.51
C ASP A 119 -15.27 8.94 -19.29
N TYR A 120 -15.71 7.89 -18.59
CA TYR A 120 -16.27 6.70 -19.23
C TYR A 120 -17.50 7.03 -20.08
N TYR A 121 -18.47 7.79 -19.55
CA TYR A 121 -19.66 8.17 -20.32
C TYR A 121 -19.32 9.07 -21.52
N LYS A 122 -18.41 10.03 -21.36
CA LYS A 122 -17.95 10.87 -22.49
C LYS A 122 -17.35 10.03 -23.62
N ARG A 123 -16.55 9.00 -23.30
CA ARG A 123 -16.01 8.06 -24.29
C ARG A 123 -17.11 7.28 -25.01
N GLN A 124 -18.14 6.84 -24.29
CA GLN A 124 -19.28 6.11 -24.88
C GLN A 124 -20.14 7.00 -25.79
N GLU A 125 -20.34 8.28 -25.44
CA GLU A 125 -21.09 9.21 -26.28
C GLU A 125 -20.37 9.52 -27.60
N GLY A 126 -19.03 9.59 -27.59
CA GLY A 126 -18.24 9.71 -28.82
C GLY A 126 -18.29 8.48 -29.74
N ILE A 127 -18.69 7.31 -29.20
CA ILE A 127 -18.81 6.05 -29.94
C ILE A 127 -20.28 5.78 -30.37
N ARG A 128 -21.24 6.67 -30.08
CA ARG A 128 -22.60 6.55 -30.63
C ARG A 128 -22.53 6.62 -32.16
N ALA A 129 -22.42 5.46 -32.78
CA ALA A 129 -22.53 5.28 -34.21
C ALA A 129 -23.83 5.94 -34.66
N LYS A 130 -23.74 6.75 -35.72
CA LYS A 130 -24.89 7.43 -36.31
C LYS A 130 -25.89 6.34 -36.70
N VAL A 131 -26.98 6.20 -35.93
CA VAL A 131 -28.06 5.27 -36.25
C VAL A 131 -28.75 5.81 -37.50
N ILE A 132 -28.38 5.29 -38.67
CA ILE A 132 -29.02 5.65 -39.94
C ILE A 132 -30.28 4.79 -40.06
N ALA A 133 -31.44 5.43 -40.08
CA ALA A 133 -32.70 4.75 -40.35
C ALA A 133 -32.70 4.23 -41.80
N PHE A 134 -32.91 2.92 -41.98
CA PHE A 134 -33.12 2.35 -43.32
C PHE A 134 -34.41 2.92 -43.93
N LYS A 135 -34.31 3.46 -45.16
CA LYS A 135 -35.50 3.85 -45.93
C LYS A 135 -36.32 2.60 -46.22
N LYS A 136 -37.56 2.53 -45.71
CA LYS A 136 -38.54 1.55 -46.19
C LYS A 136 -38.81 1.82 -47.67
N THR A 137 -38.39 0.92 -48.55
CA THR A 137 -38.88 0.87 -49.92
C THR A 137 -40.37 0.54 -49.86
N LYS A 138 -41.22 1.45 -50.37
CA LYS A 138 -42.63 1.15 -50.59
C LYS A 138 -42.68 0.01 -51.60
N GLY A 139 -43.17 -1.15 -51.18
CA GLY A 139 -43.50 -2.24 -52.08
C GLY A 139 -44.59 -1.78 -53.04
N GLU A 140 -44.36 -2.06 -54.32
CA GLU A 140 -45.33 -2.05 -55.41
C GLU A 140 -46.43 -3.10 -55.19
#